data_AF-A0A852ATY5-F1
#
_entry.id   AF-A0A852ATY5-F1
#
_cell.length_a   1.000
_cell.length_b   1.000
_cell.length_c   1.000
_cell.angle_alpha   90.00
_cell.angle_beta   90.00
_cell.angle_gamma   90.00
#
_symmetry.space_group_name_H-M   'P 1'
#
loop_
_entity.id
_entity.type
_entity.pdbx_description
1 polymer ?
#
loop_
_entity_poly.entity_id
_entity_poly.type
_entity_poly.pdbx_seq_one_letter_code
_entity_poly.pdbx_strand_id
1 'polypeptide(L)'
;AEPVRVLVTGAAGQIAYSLLYSIAKGDVFGKDQPLILVLLDITPMMTVLEGVVMELQDCALPLLREVIPTDKEEVAFKDLDIAILVGSMPRREGMERKDLLKANVKIFKSQGAALDKYAKKTVKV
;
A
#
# COMPACT_ATOMS: atom_id res chain seq x y z
N ALA A 1 -20.73 -7.56 -5.36
CA ALA A 1 -19.42 -8.10 -5.77
C ALA A 1 -18.55 -8.30 -4.52
N GLU A 2 -17.68 -9.29 -4.52
CA GLU A 2 -16.69 -9.46 -3.46
C GLU A 2 -15.69 -8.30 -3.50
N PRO A 3 -15.29 -7.71 -2.34
CA PRO A 3 -14.34 -6.62 -2.34
C PRO A 3 -12.96 -7.05 -2.84
N VAL A 4 -12.33 -6.21 -3.66
CA VAL A 4 -10.93 -6.42 -4.09
C VAL A 4 -10.00 -5.90 -2.98
N ARG A 5 -9.02 -6.71 -2.58
CA ARG A 5 -8.02 -6.34 -1.57
C ARG A 5 -6.81 -5.70 -2.24
N VAL A 6 -6.60 -4.41 -1.98
CA VAL A 6 -5.56 -3.59 -2.62
C VAL A 6 -4.56 -3.14 -1.57
N LEU A 7 -3.31 -3.59 -1.70
CA LEU A 7 -2.20 -3.10 -0.90
C LEU A 7 -1.60 -1.83 -1.53
N VAL A 8 -1.27 -0.85 -0.69
CA VAL A 8 -0.41 0.29 -1.04
C VAL A 8 0.73 0.35 -0.02
N THR A 9 1.99 0.27 -0.46
CA THR A 9 3.16 0.44 0.42
C THR A 9 3.66 1.88 0.43
N GLY A 10 4.33 2.31 1.50
CA GLY A 10 4.67 3.72 1.67
C GLY A 10 3.42 4.60 1.74
N ALA A 11 2.37 4.08 2.35
CA ALA A 11 1.02 4.64 2.31
C ALA A 11 0.89 6.01 3.02
N ALA A 12 1.80 6.34 3.93
CA ALA A 12 1.89 7.66 4.55
C ALA A 12 2.70 8.67 3.71
N GLY A 13 3.25 8.23 2.57
CA GLY A 13 3.98 9.08 1.64
C GLY A 13 3.07 9.89 0.71
N GLN A 14 3.60 11.00 0.17
CA GLN A 14 2.84 11.96 -0.64
C GLN A 14 2.23 11.36 -1.93
N ILE A 15 2.95 10.44 -2.58
CA ILE A 15 2.45 9.75 -3.78
C ILE A 15 1.23 8.90 -3.42
N ALA A 16 1.33 8.11 -2.35
CA ALA A 16 0.23 7.27 -1.89
C ALA A 16 -0.96 8.14 -1.45
N TYR A 17 -0.71 9.21 -0.69
CA TYR A 17 -1.75 10.14 -0.25
C TYR A 17 -2.61 10.67 -1.41
N SER A 18 -1.97 11.06 -2.53
CA SER A 18 -2.68 11.52 -3.73
C SER A 18 -3.43 10.39 -4.46
N LEU A 19 -2.91 9.15 -4.40
CA LEU A 19 -3.45 8.00 -5.10
C LEU A 19 -4.65 7.36 -4.36
N LEU A 20 -4.60 7.31 -3.03
CA LEU A 20 -5.53 6.55 -2.19
C LEU A 20 -6.99 6.99 -2.38
N TYR A 21 -7.24 8.29 -2.48
CA TYR A 21 -8.58 8.82 -2.73
C TYR A 21 -9.14 8.37 -4.09
N SER A 22 -8.35 8.45 -5.16
CA SER A 22 -8.76 8.00 -6.50
C SER A 22 -9.04 6.50 -6.55
N ILE A 23 -8.25 5.69 -5.85
CA ILE A 23 -8.54 4.26 -5.70
C ILE A 23 -9.87 4.07 -4.99
N ALA A 24 -10.03 4.64 -3.80
CA ALA A 24 -11.20 4.44 -2.94
C ALA A 24 -12.51 4.98 -3.56
N LYS A 25 -12.43 6.02 -4.41
CA LYS A 25 -13.57 6.56 -5.18
C LYS A 25 -13.92 5.72 -6.42
N GLY A 26 -13.13 4.70 -6.75
CA GLY A 26 -13.40 3.79 -7.87
C GLY A 26 -12.94 4.32 -9.23
N ASP A 27 -12.00 5.26 -9.29
CA ASP A 27 -11.43 5.71 -10.56
C ASP A 27 -10.52 4.65 -11.20
N VAL A 28 -9.98 3.73 -10.39
CA VAL A 28 -9.03 2.68 -10.82
C VAL A 28 -9.74 1.36 -11.14
N PHE A 29 -10.69 0.93 -10.31
CA PHE A 29 -11.34 -0.38 -10.40
C PHE A 29 -12.81 -0.33 -10.86
N GLY A 30 -13.33 0.88 -11.15
CA GLY A 30 -14.71 1.10 -11.55
C GLY A 30 -15.63 1.50 -10.39
N LYS A 31 -16.78 2.06 -10.75
CA LYS A 31 -17.72 2.69 -9.82
C LYS A 31 -18.63 1.72 -9.05
N ASP A 32 -18.56 0.43 -9.37
CA ASP A 32 -19.39 -0.62 -8.77
C ASP A 32 -18.57 -1.68 -8.03
N GLN A 33 -17.25 -1.52 -7.94
CA GLN A 33 -16.34 -2.50 -7.32
C GLN A 33 -16.01 -2.08 -5.88
N PRO A 34 -16.48 -2.82 -4.86
CA PRO A 34 -16.07 -2.60 -3.48
C PRO A 34 -14.58 -2.90 -3.26
N LEU A 35 -13.96 -2.22 -2.31
CA LEU A 35 -12.53 -2.26 -2.05
C LEU A 35 -12.24 -2.42 -0.56
N ILE A 36 -11.17 -3.15 -0.27
CA ILE A 36 -10.48 -3.13 1.02
C ILE A 36 -9.09 -2.57 0.76
N LEU A 37 -8.75 -1.47 1.43
CA LEU A 37 -7.42 -0.88 1.35
C LEU A 37 -6.55 -1.44 2.47
N VAL A 38 -5.41 -2.00 2.09
CA VAL A 38 -4.36 -2.43 3.03
C VAL A 38 -3.21 -1.46 2.88
N LEU A 39 -2.85 -0.78 3.96
CA LEU A 39 -1.89 0.31 3.94
C LEU A 39 -0.66 -0.10 4.74
N LEU A 40 0.47 -0.27 4.06
CA LEU A 40 1.74 -0.63 4.67
C LEU A 40 2.67 0.57 4.72
N ASP A 41 3.20 0.87 5.89
CA ASP A 41 4.33 1.79 6.04
C ASP A 41 5.32 1.27 7.09
N ILE A 42 6.41 2.00 7.32
CA ILE A 42 7.37 1.66 8.36
C ILE A 42 6.86 2.10 9.74
N THR A 43 7.28 1.42 10.81
CA THR A 43 6.88 1.71 12.20
C THR A 43 6.94 3.21 12.57
N PRO A 44 7.98 3.99 12.19
CA PRO A 44 8.02 5.43 12.49
C PRO A 44 6.92 6.27 11.82
N MET A 45 6.31 5.78 10.75
CA MET A 45 5.26 6.47 9.99
C MET A 45 3.84 6.10 10.44
N MET A 46 3.69 5.20 11.41
CA MET A 46 2.36 4.69 11.80
C MET A 46 1.41 5.78 12.30
N THR A 47 1.90 6.78 13.05
CA THR A 47 1.06 7.92 13.47
C THR A 47 0.58 8.75 12.28
N VAL A 48 1.41 8.93 11.24
CA VAL A 48 1.00 9.62 10.01
C VAL A 48 -0.01 8.77 9.25
N LEU A 49 0.22 7.45 9.20
CA LEU A 49 -0.67 6.50 8.55
C LEU A 49 -2.05 6.47 9.19
N GLU A 50 -2.13 6.53 10.52
CA GLU A 50 -3.39 6.66 11.26
C GLU A 50 -4.16 7.91 10.83
N GLY A 51 -3.48 9.04 10.65
CA GLY A 51 -4.09 10.26 10.08
C GLY A 51 -4.69 10.04 8.69
N VAL A 52 -3.96 9.35 7.79
CA VAL A 52 -4.46 8.99 6.46
C VAL A 52 -5.71 8.11 6.54
N VAL A 53 -5.76 7.18 7.49
CA VAL A 53 -6.94 6.33 7.73
C VAL A 53 -8.13 7.18 8.16
N MET A 54 -7.94 8.12 9.09
CA MET A 54 -9.00 9.03 9.54
C MET A 54 -9.57 9.82 8.37
N GLU A 55 -8.72 10.39 7.51
CA GLU A 55 -9.16 11.15 6.34
C GLU A 55 -9.95 10.29 5.34
N LEU A 56 -9.53 9.03 5.11
CA LEU A 56 -10.25 8.10 4.25
C LEU A 56 -11.63 7.74 4.81
N GLN A 57 -11.75 7.60 6.13
CA GLN A 57 -13.02 7.33 6.81
C GLN A 57 -13.95 8.55 6.73
N ASP A 58 -13.42 9.76 6.93
CA ASP A 58 -14.19 11.01 6.86
C ASP A 58 -14.73 11.29 5.45
N CYS A 59 -14.09 10.76 4.40
CA CYS A 59 -14.59 10.86 3.03
C CYS A 59 -15.89 10.07 2.78
N ALA A 60 -16.28 9.17 3.70
CA ALA A 60 -17.51 8.36 3.60
C ALA A 60 -17.71 7.66 2.24
N LEU A 61 -16.63 7.13 1.66
CA LEU A 61 -16.63 6.58 0.31
C LEU A 61 -17.41 5.25 0.25
N PRO A 62 -18.47 5.12 -0.58
CA PRO A 62 -19.38 3.97 -0.54
C PRO A 62 -18.74 2.65 -1.01
N LEU A 63 -17.63 2.73 -1.76
CA LEU A 63 -16.90 1.57 -2.26
C LEU A 63 -15.89 1.05 -1.23
N LEU A 64 -15.42 1.89 -0.30
CA LEU A 64 -14.40 1.54 0.67
C LEU A 64 -15.04 0.81 1.85
N ARG A 65 -14.80 -0.51 1.94
CA ARG A 65 -15.41 -1.36 2.97
C ARG A 65 -14.59 -1.43 4.24
N GLU A 66 -13.27 -1.36 4.10
CA GLU A 66 -12.33 -1.49 5.21
C GLU A 66 -11.00 -0.83 4.83
N VAL A 67 -10.31 -0.28 5.83
CA VAL A 67 -8.94 0.21 5.73
C VAL A 67 -8.12 -0.46 6.82
N ILE A 68 -7.03 -1.12 6.43
CA ILE A 68 -6.16 -1.90 7.32
C ILE A 68 -4.77 -1.24 7.33
N PRO A 69 -4.47 -0.35 8.29
CA PRO A 69 -3.12 0.16 8.49
C PRO A 69 -2.23 -0.86 9.19
N THR A 70 -0.98 -1.01 8.75
CA THR A 70 -0.01 -1.89 9.41
C THR A 70 1.43 -1.52 9.07
N ASP A 71 2.36 -1.94 9.93
CA ASP A 71 3.80 -1.97 9.66
C ASP A 71 4.34 -3.40 9.46
N LYS A 72 3.46 -4.39 9.34
CA LYS A 72 3.80 -5.82 9.25
C LYS A 72 3.51 -6.38 7.87
N GLU A 73 4.53 -6.95 7.23
CA GLU A 73 4.38 -7.54 5.90
C GLU A 73 3.42 -8.74 5.90
N GLU A 74 3.38 -9.56 6.96
CA GLU A 74 2.47 -10.70 7.03
C GLU A 74 0.99 -10.31 7.07
N VAL A 75 0.68 -9.11 7.60
CA VAL A 75 -0.68 -8.55 7.58
C VAL A 75 -0.94 -7.90 6.24
N ALA A 76 0.02 -7.09 5.77
CA ALA A 76 -0.10 -6.31 4.55
C ALA A 76 -0.28 -7.16 3.29
N PHE A 77 0.47 -8.26 3.18
CA PHE A 77 0.52 -9.08 1.97
C PHE A 77 -0.51 -10.22 1.97
N LYS A 78 -1.37 -10.33 2.98
CA LYS A 78 -2.32 -11.43 3.12
C LYS A 78 -3.51 -11.31 2.16
N ASP A 79 -3.71 -12.37 1.38
CA ASP A 79 -4.87 -12.59 0.50
C ASP A 79 -5.12 -11.42 -0.48
N LEU A 80 -4.06 -10.76 -0.96
CA LEU A 80 -4.17 -9.61 -1.85
C LEU A 80 -4.58 -9.99 -3.28
N ASP A 81 -5.35 -9.10 -3.91
CA ASP A 81 -5.65 -9.13 -5.34
C ASP A 81 -4.71 -8.21 -6.12
N ILE A 82 -4.39 -7.04 -5.55
CA ILE A 82 -3.51 -6.03 -6.15
C ILE A 82 -2.50 -5.54 -5.11
N ALA A 83 -1.25 -5.31 -5.52
CA ALA A 83 -0.20 -4.73 -4.69
C ALA A 83 0.50 -3.55 -5.41
N ILE A 84 0.28 -2.34 -4.93
CA ILE A 84 0.89 -1.11 -5.45
C ILE A 84 2.11 -0.76 -4.58
N LEU A 85 3.30 -1.14 -5.06
CA LEU A 85 4.55 -1.01 -4.30
C LEU A 85 5.20 0.37 -4.48
N VAL A 86 4.64 1.40 -3.84
CA VAL A 86 5.14 2.79 -3.93
C VAL A 86 6.33 3.05 -2.99
N GLY A 87 6.31 2.44 -1.80
CA GLY A 87 7.31 2.65 -0.76
C GLY A 87 8.71 2.22 -1.18
N SER A 88 9.65 3.17 -1.18
CA SER A 88 11.06 2.94 -1.48
C SER A 88 11.94 3.88 -0.66
N MET A 89 13.24 3.56 -0.57
CA MET A 89 14.21 4.43 0.09
C MET A 89 14.32 5.76 -0.69
N PRO A 90 14.02 6.93 -0.08
CA PRO A 90 14.23 8.19 -0.76
C PRO A 90 15.73 8.44 -0.96
N ARG A 91 16.08 9.06 -2.09
CA ARG A 91 17.46 9.44 -2.36
C ARG A 91 17.90 10.49 -1.34
N ARG A 92 19.04 10.25 -0.69
CA ARG A 92 19.67 11.21 0.24
C ARG A 92 20.83 11.94 -0.44
N GLU A 93 21.17 13.11 0.09
CA GLU A 93 22.36 13.85 -0.34
C GLU A 93 23.61 12.98 -0.23
N GLY A 94 24.50 13.06 -1.23
CA GLY A 94 25.70 12.23 -1.30
C GLY A 94 25.47 10.77 -1.73
N MET A 95 24.23 10.31 -1.90
CA MET A 95 23.94 8.93 -2.31
C MET A 95 24.14 8.74 -3.82
N GLU A 96 25.00 7.80 -4.20
CA GLU A 96 25.14 7.35 -5.58
C GLU A 96 23.99 6.43 -5.98
N ARG A 97 23.77 6.26 -7.29
CA ARG A 97 22.75 5.35 -7.84
C ARG A 97 22.89 3.91 -7.32
N LYS A 98 24.14 3.44 -7.15
CA LYS A 98 24.43 2.08 -6.67
C LYS A 98 23.95 1.84 -5.23
N ASP A 99 24.05 2.86 -4.38
CA ASP A 99 23.70 2.77 -2.96
C ASP A 99 22.17 2.80 -2.79
N LEU A 100 21.49 3.64 -3.58
CA LEU A 100 20.03 3.66 -3.67
C LEU A 100 19.48 2.31 -4.13
N LEU A 101 20.07 1.72 -5.17
CA LEU A 101 19.69 0.38 -5.64
C LEU A 101 19.92 -0.68 -4.57
N LYS A 102 21.08 -0.69 -3.89
CA LYS A 102 21.36 -1.64 -2.80
C LYS A 102 20.37 -1.55 -1.65
N ALA A 103 19.94 -0.34 -1.28
CA ALA A 103 18.93 -0.14 -0.24
C ALA A 103 17.57 -0.71 -0.67
N ASN A 104 17.13 -0.37 -1.88
CA ASN A 104 15.84 -0.81 -2.41
C ASN A 104 15.79 -2.33 -2.68
N VAL A 105 16.91 -2.96 -3.08
CA VAL A 105 16.98 -4.42 -3.27
C VAL A 105 16.55 -5.16 -2.00
N LYS A 106 16.95 -4.71 -0.81
CA LYS A 106 16.53 -5.36 0.44
C LYS A 106 15.03 -5.25 0.67
N ILE A 107 14.46 -4.07 0.42
CA ILE A 107 13.02 -3.79 0.56
C ILE A 107 12.22 -4.68 -0.38
N PHE A 108 12.50 -4.63 -1.68
CA PHE A 108 11.76 -5.40 -2.69
C PHE A 108 12.00 -6.90 -2.59
N LYS A 109 13.15 -7.36 -2.06
CA LYS A 109 13.37 -8.77 -1.77
C LYS A 109 12.45 -9.27 -0.65
N SER A 110 12.26 -8.50 0.42
CA SER A 110 11.34 -8.86 1.51
C SER A 110 9.90 -8.88 1.01
N GLN A 111 9.47 -7.80 0.34
CA GLN A 111 8.12 -7.69 -0.23
C GLN A 111 7.83 -8.78 -1.28
N GLY A 112 8.80 -9.12 -2.13
CA GLY A 112 8.68 -10.22 -3.08
C GLY A 112 8.48 -11.58 -2.41
N ALA A 113 9.18 -11.84 -1.29
CA ALA A 113 8.97 -13.05 -0.49
C ALA A 113 7.61 -13.04 0.22
N ALA A 114 7.16 -11.88 0.71
CA ALA A 114 5.85 -11.72 1.33
C ALA A 114 4.71 -11.94 0.33
N LEU A 115 4.84 -11.43 -0.90
CA LEU A 115 3.91 -11.69 -2.01
C LEU A 115 3.77 -13.19 -2.29
N ASP A 116 4.89 -13.90 -2.48
CA ASP A 116 4.83 -15.34 -2.76
C ASP A 116 4.18 -16.12 -1.61
N LYS A 117 4.49 -15.74 -0.37
CA LYS A 117 4.05 -16.46 0.82
C LYS A 117 2.59 -16.20 1.21
N TYR A 118 2.12 -14.96 1.11
CA TYR A 118 0.86 -14.54 1.73
C TYR A 118 -0.22 -14.06 0.74
N ALA A 119 0.17 -13.63 -0.46
CA ALA A 119 -0.80 -13.10 -1.42
C ALA A 119 -1.48 -14.22 -2.23
N LYS A 120 -2.58 -13.88 -2.91
CA LYS A 120 -3.20 -14.80 -3.86
C LYS A 120 -2.21 -15.08 -5.00
N LYS A 121 -2.19 -16.30 -5.54
CA LYS A 121 -1.35 -16.63 -6.70
C LYS A 121 -1.73 -15.85 -7.97
N THR A 122 -2.90 -15.24 -7.98
CA THR A 122 -3.40 -14.36 -9.06
C THR A 122 -3.08 -12.88 -8.85
N VAL A 123 -2.43 -12.51 -7.73
CA VAL A 123 -2.13 -11.11 -7.39
C VAL A 123 -1.45 -10.39 -8.55
N LYS A 124 -1.82 -9.13 -8.77
CA LYS A 124 -1.13 -8.23 -9.70
C LYS A 124 -0.31 -7.22 -8.91
N VAL A 125 0.93 -7.03 -9.36
CA VAL A 125 1.92 -6.11 -8.77
C VAL A 125 2.25 -5.05 -9.79
#